data_AF-A0A3R5QLN0-F1
#
_entry.id   AF-A0A3R5QLN0-F1
#
_cell.length_a   1.000
_cell.length_b   1.000
_cell.length_c   1.000
_cell.angle_alpha   90.00
_cell.angle_beta   90.00
_cell.angle_gamma   90.00
#
_symmetry.space_group_name_H-M   'P 1'
#
loop_
_entity.id
_entity.type
_entity.pdbx_description
1 polymer ?
#
loop_
_entity_poly.entity_id
_entity_poly.type
_entity_poly.pdbx_seq_one_letter_code
_entity_poly.pdbx_strand_id
1 'polypeptide(L)'
;MGIYVYFKSGKSFELIPQIRLTRSKNGTTGTAIIEINIDDLSLLNNSCDPIYNVALRNNTSIRMADTCHFIWSSGRPIKFVAMFIFSTTYEKQNFFNYYPYYAINNCLEFFPAQLQEKL
;
A
#
# COMPACT_ATOMS: atom_id res chain seq x y z
N MET A 1 -2.32 -7.45 10.69
CA MET A 1 -1.41 -6.78 9.75
C MET A 1 -1.64 -5.29 9.89
N GLY A 2 -0.59 -4.49 9.87
CA GLY A 2 -0.62 -3.04 9.80
C GLY A 2 0.24 -2.54 8.64
N ILE A 3 0.02 -1.30 8.22
CA ILE A 3 0.72 -0.67 7.09
C ILE A 3 1.53 0.49 7.65
N TYR A 4 2.83 0.48 7.39
CA TYR A 4 3.76 1.44 7.97
C TYR A 4 4.53 2.18 6.89
N VAL A 5 4.63 3.50 7.00
CA VAL A 5 5.60 4.30 6.25
C VAL A 5 6.87 4.39 7.10
N TYR A 6 8.01 4.03 6.50
CA TYR A 6 9.34 4.12 7.10
C TYR A 6 10.08 5.32 6.55
N PHE A 7 10.77 6.03 7.42
CA PHE A 7 11.58 7.20 7.10
C PHE A 7 13.07 6.88 7.13
N LYS A 8 13.89 7.71 6.46
CA LYS A 8 15.34 7.54 6.46
C LYS A 8 15.97 7.71 7.85
N SER A 9 15.36 8.49 8.74
CA SER A 9 15.80 8.57 10.15
C SER A 9 15.57 7.29 10.97
N GLY A 10 14.81 6.31 10.45
CA GLY A 10 14.41 5.12 11.18
C GLY A 10 13.07 5.25 11.91
N LYS A 11 12.44 6.43 11.89
CA LYS A 11 11.05 6.59 12.34
C LYS A 11 10.10 5.78 11.46
N SER A 12 8.99 5.34 12.03
CA SER A 12 7.91 4.70 11.28
C SER A 12 6.56 5.12 11.82
N PHE A 13 5.58 5.19 10.93
CA PHE A 13 4.21 5.59 11.26
C PHE A 13 3.24 4.60 10.65
N GLU A 14 2.28 4.15 11.45
CA GLU A 14 1.18 3.31 10.99
C GLU A 14 0.11 4.17 10.32
N LEU A 15 -0.46 3.69 9.23
CA LEU A 15 -1.56 4.33 8.52
C LEU A 15 -2.61 3.30 8.10
N ILE A 16 -3.81 3.81 7.80
CA ILE A 16 -4.95 3.01 7.35
C ILE A 16 -5.34 3.46 5.93
N PRO A 17 -4.60 3.05 4.89
CA PRO A 17 -4.93 3.39 3.52
C PRO A 17 -5.95 2.41 2.92
N GLN A 18 -6.63 2.85 1.87
CA GLN A 18 -7.32 1.93 0.98
C GLN A 18 -6.31 1.10 0.19
N ILE A 19 -6.61 -0.19 0.00
CA ILE A 19 -5.79 -1.11 -0.79
C ILE A 19 -6.56 -1.53 -2.03
N ARG A 20 -6.00 -1.23 -3.20
CA ARG A 20 -6.51 -1.72 -4.48
C ARG A 20 -5.79 -2.99 -4.86
N LEU A 21 -6.54 -4.08 -4.97
CA LEU A 21 -6.02 -5.37 -5.42
C LEU A 21 -6.19 -5.51 -6.93
N THR A 22 -5.13 -5.89 -7.62
CA THR A 22 -5.15 -6.21 -9.04
C THR A 22 -4.44 -7.54 -9.27
N ARG A 23 -4.66 -8.12 -10.46
CA ARG A 23 -3.94 -9.31 -10.92
C ARG A 23 -3.43 -9.08 -12.32
N SER A 24 -2.31 -9.72 -12.67
CA SER A 24 -1.84 -9.72 -14.06
C SER A 24 -2.88 -10.35 -14.98
N LYS A 25 -2.85 -10.00 -16.27
CA LYS A 25 -3.78 -10.53 -17.28
C LYS A 25 -3.77 -12.07 -17.36
N ASN A 26 -2.60 -12.66 -17.18
CA ASN A 26 -2.40 -14.11 -17.17
C ASN A 26 -2.59 -14.75 -15.78
N GLY A 27 -2.95 -13.97 -14.75
CA GLY A 27 -3.20 -14.44 -13.39
C GLY A 27 -1.97 -14.92 -12.61
N THR A 28 -0.77 -14.86 -13.20
CA THR A 28 0.46 -15.38 -12.57
C THR A 28 0.92 -14.52 -11.40
N THR A 29 0.71 -13.21 -11.42
CA THR A 29 1.08 -12.30 -10.33
C THR A 29 -0.16 -11.60 -9.76
N GLY A 30 -0.16 -11.45 -8.43
CA GLY A 30 -1.09 -10.58 -7.72
C GLY A 30 -0.40 -9.27 -7.37
N THR A 31 -1.14 -8.18 -7.31
CA THR A 31 -0.58 -6.89 -6.91
C THR A 31 -1.50 -6.20 -5.92
N ALA A 32 -0.95 -5.70 -4.82
CA ALA A 32 -1.62 -4.78 -3.92
C ALA A 32 -1.03 -3.39 -4.11
N ILE A 33 -1.89 -2.42 -4.38
CA ILE A 33 -1.54 -1.02 -4.57
C ILE A 33 -2.12 -0.25 -3.39
N ILE A 34 -1.24 0.45 -2.68
CA ILE A 34 -1.60 1.34 -1.57
C ILE A 34 -1.41 2.76 -2.09
N GLU A 35 -2.50 3.53 -2.09
CA GLU A 35 -2.49 4.94 -2.45
C GLU A 35 -2.73 5.76 -1.19
N ILE A 36 -1.83 6.70 -0.92
CA ILE A 36 -1.87 7.55 0.26
C ILE A 36 -1.95 8.99 -0.23
N ASN A 37 -2.97 9.75 0.19
CA ASN A 37 -3.02 11.16 -0.16
C ASN A 37 -1.94 11.92 0.62
N ILE A 38 -1.29 12.87 -0.03
CA ILE A 38 -0.26 13.70 0.63
C ILE A 38 -0.87 14.53 1.77
N ASP A 39 -2.15 14.88 1.68
CA ASP A 39 -2.86 15.56 2.75
C ASP A 39 -3.07 14.65 3.99
N ASP A 40 -3.20 13.33 3.81
CA ASP A 40 -3.23 12.36 4.93
C ASP A 40 -1.84 12.19 5.55
N LEU A 41 -0.80 12.44 4.74
CA LEU A 41 0.59 12.52 5.17
C LEU A 41 0.93 13.88 5.81
N SER A 42 -0.02 14.82 5.93
CA SER A 42 0.25 16.15 6.53
C SER A 42 0.65 16.09 8.02
N LEU A 43 0.34 14.98 8.72
CA LEU A 43 0.92 14.67 10.03
C LEU A 43 2.46 14.48 10.00
N LEU A 44 3.04 14.27 8.82
CA LEU A 44 4.48 14.21 8.56
C LEU A 44 5.08 15.54 8.12
N ASN A 45 4.27 16.60 7.90
CA ASN A 45 4.75 17.90 7.43
C ASN A 45 5.77 18.57 8.37
N ASN A 46 5.89 18.09 9.61
CA ASN A 46 6.89 18.58 10.56
C ASN A 46 8.25 17.86 10.47
N SER A 47 8.36 16.81 9.65
CA SER A 47 9.63 16.16 9.39
C SER A 47 10.06 16.40 7.95
N CYS A 48 11.13 17.18 7.74
CA CYS A 48 11.90 17.19 6.48
C CYS A 48 12.62 15.84 6.23
N ASP A 49 12.06 14.75 6.74
CA ASP A 49 12.65 13.43 6.76
C ASP A 49 12.16 12.66 5.53
N PRO A 50 13.05 12.21 4.64
CA PRO A 50 12.66 11.51 3.45
C PRO A 50 11.99 10.16 3.77
N ILE A 51 10.92 9.86 3.04
CA ILE A 51 10.31 8.53 3.05
C ILE A 51 11.31 7.52 2.46
N TYR A 52 11.56 6.44 3.18
CA TYR A 52 12.40 5.34 2.74
C TYR A 52 11.60 4.27 1.98
N ASN A 53 10.51 3.76 2.58
CA ASN A 53 9.68 2.70 2.00
C ASN A 53 8.33 2.60 2.74
N VAL A 54 7.42 1.76 2.24
CA VAL A 54 6.20 1.31 2.92
C VAL A 54 6.34 -0.17 3.21
N ALA A 55 5.84 -0.61 4.36
CA ALA A 55 5.85 -2.02 4.73
C ALA A 55 4.47 -2.52 5.17
N LEU A 56 4.18 -3.77 4.81
CA LEU A 56 3.17 -4.60 5.46
C LEU A 56 3.84 -5.31 6.63
N ARG A 57 3.34 -5.08 7.84
CA ARG A 57 3.84 -5.74 9.05
C ARG A 57 2.75 -6.60 9.67
N ASN A 58 3.08 -7.83 10.02
CA ASN A 58 2.28 -8.68 10.89
C ASN A 58 3.14 -9.15 12.07
N ASN A 59 2.60 -10.05 12.91
CA ASN A 59 3.30 -10.50 14.12
C ASN A 59 4.58 -11.28 13.81
N THR A 60 4.71 -11.85 12.61
CA THR A 60 5.78 -12.80 12.25
C THR A 60 6.72 -12.28 11.17
N SER A 61 6.37 -11.20 10.47
CA SER A 61 7.09 -10.76 9.27
C SER A 61 6.87 -9.28 8.94
N ILE A 62 7.85 -8.71 8.23
CA ILE A 62 7.80 -7.38 7.61
C ILE A 62 8.08 -7.57 6.12
N ARG A 63 7.18 -7.10 5.26
CA ARG A 63 7.35 -7.07 3.80
C ARG A 63 7.40 -5.62 3.35
N MET A 64 8.54 -5.18 2.84
CA MET A 64 8.67 -3.86 2.20
C MET A 64 7.96 -3.84 0.84
N ALA A 65 7.55 -2.68 0.35
CA ALA A 65 7.00 -2.54 -0.99
C ALA A 65 8.09 -2.79 -2.05
N ASP A 66 7.69 -3.34 -3.19
CA ASP A 66 8.59 -3.55 -4.32
C ASP A 66 8.91 -2.24 -5.03
N THR A 67 7.93 -1.34 -5.08
CA THR A 67 8.10 -0.01 -5.66
C THR A 67 7.33 1.02 -4.85
N CYS A 68 7.90 2.22 -4.74
CA CYS A 68 7.28 3.38 -4.14
C CYS A 68 7.51 4.58 -5.07
N HIS A 69 6.48 5.37 -5.33
CA HIS A 69 6.61 6.58 -6.13
C HIS A 69 5.55 7.62 -5.78
N PHE A 70 5.81 8.87 -6.13
CA PHE A 70 4.85 9.95 -5.99
C PHE A 70 4.08 10.13 -7.30
N ILE A 71 2.78 10.40 -7.19
CA ILE A 71 1.98 10.97 -8.27
C ILE A 71 2.01 12.49 -8.10
N TRP A 72 2.29 13.18 -9.19
CA TRP A 72 2.44 14.63 -9.22
C TRP A 72 1.32 15.27 -10.03
N SER A 73 0.88 16.45 -9.58
CA SER A 73 0.01 17.33 -10.35
C SER A 73 0.50 18.77 -10.20
N SER A 74 0.68 19.47 -11.32
CA SER A 74 1.14 20.86 -11.35
C SER A 74 2.41 21.13 -10.51
N GLY A 75 3.38 20.22 -10.56
CA GLY A 75 4.64 20.33 -9.83
C GLY A 75 4.57 20.05 -8.33
N ARG A 76 3.42 19.61 -7.80
CA ARG A 76 3.24 19.21 -6.41
C ARG A 76 2.90 17.73 -6.30
N PRO A 77 3.44 16.99 -5.32
CA PRO A 77 3.04 15.62 -5.09
C PRO A 77 1.61 15.62 -4.52
N ILE A 78 0.73 14.81 -5.10
CA ILE A 78 -0.68 14.68 -4.65
C ILE A 78 -0.92 13.35 -3.94
N LYS A 79 -0.20 12.30 -4.34
CA LYS A 79 -0.30 10.97 -3.73
C LYS A 79 1.06 10.32 -3.63
N PHE A 80 1.21 9.48 -2.63
CA PHE A 80 2.30 8.52 -2.53
C PHE A 80 1.74 7.12 -2.75
N VAL A 81 2.36 6.37 -3.67
CA VAL A 81 1.88 5.06 -4.10
C VAL A 81 2.95 4.01 -3.80
N ALA A 82 2.54 2.96 -3.10
CA ALA A 82 3.36 1.78 -2.85
C ALA A 82 2.72 0.55 -3.50
N MET A 83 3.52 -0.23 -4.23
CA MET A 83 3.05 -1.46 -4.88
C MET A 83 3.79 -2.68 -4.33
N PHE A 84 3.01 -3.72 -4.07
CA PHE A 84 3.46 -5.03 -3.63
C PHE A 84 3.12 -6.05 -4.71
N ILE A 85 4.11 -6.78 -5.18
CA ILE A 85 4.01 -7.81 -6.22
C ILE A 85 4.15 -9.17 -5.54
N PHE A 86 3.11 -9.99 -5.67
CA PHE A 86 3.07 -11.34 -5.15
C PHE A 86 3.24 -12.32 -6.30
N SER A 87 4.47 -12.82 -6.46
CA SER A 87 4.85 -13.68 -7.59
C SER A 87 4.70 -15.16 -7.26
N THR A 88 4.73 -15.52 -5.97
CA THR A 88 4.57 -16.90 -5.51
C THR A 88 3.21 -17.15 -4.86
N THR A 89 2.76 -18.41 -4.88
CA THR A 89 1.55 -18.82 -4.16
C THR A 89 1.67 -18.55 -2.65
N TYR A 90 2.86 -18.77 -2.09
CA TYR A 90 3.14 -18.51 -0.68
C TYR A 90 2.96 -17.03 -0.32
N GLU A 91 3.51 -16.11 -1.10
CA GLU A 91 3.34 -14.66 -0.86
C GLU A 91 1.87 -14.23 -0.94
N LYS A 92 1.14 -14.74 -1.95
CA LYS A 92 -0.30 -14.49 -2.08
C LYS A 92 -1.06 -14.99 -0.87
N GLN A 93 -0.84 -16.24 -0.47
CA GLN A 93 -1.48 -16.83 0.71
C GLN A 93 -1.13 -16.05 1.98
N ASN A 94 0.14 -15.70 2.18
CA ASN A 94 0.57 -14.92 3.34
C ASN A 94 -0.17 -13.58 3.38
N PHE A 95 -0.27 -12.85 2.26
CA PHE A 95 -1.03 -11.61 2.21
C PHE A 95 -2.54 -11.82 2.50
N PHE A 96 -3.18 -12.77 1.80
CA PHE A 96 -4.62 -13.03 1.94
C PHE A 96 -5.02 -13.65 3.27
N ASN A 97 -4.09 -14.24 4.02
CA ASN A 97 -4.35 -14.71 5.39
C ASN A 97 -4.53 -13.55 6.37
N TYR A 98 -3.95 -12.37 6.10
CA TYR A 98 -4.02 -11.23 7.03
C TYR A 98 -4.86 -10.06 6.51
N TYR A 99 -4.94 -9.88 5.19
CA TYR A 99 -5.64 -8.75 4.59
C TYR A 99 -7.14 -8.68 4.96
N PRO A 100 -7.92 -9.77 4.97
CA PRO A 100 -9.33 -9.70 5.37
C PRO A 100 -9.52 -9.18 6.80
N TYR A 101 -8.69 -9.64 7.74
CA TYR A 101 -8.72 -9.15 9.13
C TYR A 101 -8.35 -7.67 9.22
N TYR A 102 -7.35 -7.24 8.46
CA TYR A 102 -7.00 -5.82 8.37
C TYR A 102 -8.17 -4.99 7.83
N ALA A 103 -8.82 -5.42 6.75
CA ALA A 103 -9.94 -4.70 6.15
C ALA A 103 -11.13 -4.59 7.12
N ILE A 104 -11.52 -5.70 7.76
CA ILE A 104 -12.62 -5.73 8.74
C ILE A 104 -12.33 -4.82 9.93
N ASN A 105 -11.15 -4.93 10.53
CA ASN A 105 -10.80 -4.17 11.73
C ASN A 105 -10.70 -2.66 11.47
N ASN A 106 -10.48 -2.26 10.22
CA ASN A 106 -10.36 -0.86 9.82
C ASN A 106 -11.59 -0.34 9.05
N CYS A 107 -12.70 -1.10 9.06
CA CYS A 107 -13.94 -0.74 8.36
C CYS A 107 -13.73 -0.43 6.87
N LEU A 108 -12.81 -1.14 6.21
CA LEU A 108 -12.56 -0.99 4.77
C LEU A 108 -13.54 -1.86 3.99
N GLU A 109 -14.20 -1.25 3.01
CA GLU A 109 -15.13 -1.95 2.12
C GLU A 109 -14.40 -2.60 0.94
N PHE A 110 -14.83 -3.81 0.58
CA PHE A 110 -14.36 -4.49 -0.63
C PHE A 110 -15.13 -3.96 -1.84
N PHE A 111 -14.53 -3.07 -2.61
CA PHE A 111 -15.06 -2.74 -3.93
C PHE A 111 -14.51 -3.74 -4.96
N PRO A 112 -15.36 -4.55 -5.63
CA PRO A 112 -14.90 -5.31 -6.78
C PRO A 112 -14.35 -4.35 -7.83
N ALA A 113 -13.28 -4.75 -8.52
CA ALA A 113 -12.72 -3.94 -9.59
C ALA A 113 -13.83 -3.61 -10.62
N GLN A 114 -14.15 -2.33 -10.75
CA GLN A 114 -15.12 -1.87 -11.75
C GLN A 114 -14.57 -2.25 -13.13
N LEU A 115 -15.37 -2.98 -13.91
CA LEU A 115 -15.11 -3.20 -15.33
C LEU A 115 -15.00 -1.81 -15.97
N GLN A 116 -13.79 -1.41 -16.37
CA GLN A 116 -13.63 -0.26 -17.26
C GLN A 116 -14.26 -0.66 -18.60
N GLU A 117 -15.51 -0.28 -18.82
CA GLU A 117 -16.07 -0.22 -20.16
C GLU A 117 -15.23 0.78 -20.95
N LYS A 118 -14.55 0.28 -21.99
CA LYS A 118 -13.86 1.15 -22.94
C LYS A 118 -14.95 1.91 -23.71
N LEU A 119 -15.03 3.21 -23.48
CA LEU A 119 -15.69 4.15 -24.38
C LEU A 119 -14.93 4.22 -25.72
#